data_AF-A0A494XEG4-F1
#
_entry.id   AF-A0A494XEG4-F1
#
_cell.length_a   1.000
_cell.length_b   1.000
_cell.length_c   1.000
_cell.angle_alpha   90.00
_cell.angle_beta   90.00
_cell.angle_gamma   90.00
#
_symmetry.space_group_name_H-M   'P 1'
#
loop_
_entity.id
_entity.type
_entity.pdbx_description
1 polymer ?
#
loop_
_entity_poly.entity_id
_entity_poly.type
_entity_poly.pdbx_seq_one_letter_code
_entity_poly.pdbx_strand_id
1 'polypeptide(L)'
;MKVKSVAAILVSIGLSGAVLSACAQVPPPPEQDISAGRHPHLAAAQAHIQSAYNELRAAQAANEYQLGGHADSAEHLLDQASYEVKQAARAANAR
;
A
#
# COMPACT_ATOMS: atom_id res chain seq x y z
N MET A 1 32.87 39.68 49.41
CA MET A 1 31.91 40.16 48.39
C MET A 1 32.01 39.29 47.14
N LYS A 2 30.85 39.06 46.49
CA LYS A 2 30.61 38.38 45.19
C LYS A 2 30.35 36.87 45.21
N VAL A 3 29.09 36.55 45.52
CA VAL A 3 28.34 35.43 44.92
C VAL A 3 28.47 35.46 43.39
N LYS A 4 28.63 34.29 42.75
CA LYS A 4 28.51 34.14 41.29
C LYS A 4 27.61 32.95 40.95
N SER A 5 26.37 33.33 40.66
CA SER A 5 25.31 32.78 39.81
C SER A 5 25.40 31.34 39.29
N VAL A 6 24.36 30.59 39.67
CA VAL A 6 23.74 29.46 38.97
C VAL A 6 23.46 29.81 37.51
N ALA A 7 23.91 28.97 36.57
CA ALA A 7 23.49 29.00 35.18
C ALA A 7 22.95 27.61 34.80
N ALA A 8 21.64 27.45 34.92
CA ALA A 8 20.90 26.32 34.37
C ALA A 8 20.90 26.45 32.84
N ILE A 9 21.51 25.49 32.16
CA ILE A 9 21.46 25.38 30.69
C ILE A 9 20.21 24.55 30.35
N LEU A 10 19.15 25.25 29.97
CA LEU A 10 17.92 24.70 29.41
C LEU A 10 18.22 24.03 28.05
N VAL A 11 18.12 22.70 28.00
CA VAL A 11 18.10 21.92 26.77
C VAL A 11 16.75 22.14 26.09
N SER A 12 16.73 22.98 25.06
CA SER A 12 15.58 23.19 24.17
C SER A 12 15.45 22.02 23.20
N ILE A 13 14.38 21.25 23.36
CA ILE A 13 13.92 20.21 22.44
C ILE A 13 13.50 20.87 21.12
N GLY A 14 14.35 20.77 20.10
CA GLY A 14 14.00 21.13 18.73
C GLY A 14 13.32 19.95 18.02
N LEU A 15 12.02 19.79 18.21
CA LEU A 15 11.21 18.86 17.41
C LEU A 15 10.87 19.53 16.07
N SER A 16 11.80 19.47 15.12
CA SER A 16 11.54 19.89 13.74
C SER A 16 10.64 18.85 13.07
N GLY A 17 9.34 19.17 12.95
CA GLY A 17 8.38 18.39 12.20
C GLY A 17 8.76 18.36 10.71
N ALA A 18 9.37 17.26 10.28
CA ALA A 18 9.50 16.95 8.86
C ALA A 18 8.12 16.54 8.35
N VAL A 19 7.40 17.47 7.72
CA VAL A 19 6.19 17.16 6.95
C VAL A 19 6.65 16.45 5.69
N LEU A 20 6.78 15.11 5.77
CA LEU A 20 6.93 14.27 4.60
C LEU A 20 5.60 14.32 3.86
N SER A 21 5.50 15.18 2.86
CA SER A 21 4.50 15.05 1.81
C SER A 21 4.75 13.73 1.11
N ALA A 22 4.08 12.68 1.58
CA ALA A 22 3.96 11.43 0.86
C ALA A 22 3.10 11.73 -0.36
N CYS A 23 3.74 11.96 -1.51
CA CYS A 23 3.03 11.90 -2.78
C CYS A 23 2.33 10.54 -2.82
N ALA A 24 1.00 10.52 -2.81
CA ALA A 24 0.22 9.30 -2.94
C ALA A 24 0.57 8.68 -4.29
N GLN A 25 1.44 7.67 -4.28
CA GLN A 25 1.70 6.89 -5.47
C GLN A 25 0.46 6.05 -5.72
N VAL A 26 -0.17 6.27 -6.86
CA VAL A 26 -1.21 5.37 -7.35
C VAL A 26 -0.51 4.05 -7.71
N PRO A 27 -0.79 2.94 -7.01
CA PRO A 27 -0.22 1.65 -7.37
C PRO A 27 -0.65 1.30 -8.80
N PRO A 28 0.20 0.63 -9.60
CA PRO A 28 -0.27 0.04 -10.84
C PRO A 28 -1.36 -1.02 -10.55
N PRO A 29 -2.26 -1.30 -11.50
CA PRO A 29 -3.23 -2.37 -11.35
C PRO A 29 -2.54 -3.73 -11.21
N PRO A 30 -3.15 -4.69 -10.48
CA PRO A 30 -2.62 -6.04 -10.33
C PRO A 30 -2.32 -6.75 -11.66
N GLU A 31 -1.21 -7.50 -11.72
CA GLU A 31 -0.84 -8.22 -12.94
C GLU A 31 -1.82 -9.38 -13.26
N GLN A 32 -2.07 -9.62 -14.56
CA GLN A 32 -2.89 -10.73 -15.07
C GLN A 32 -2.11 -11.58 -16.08
N ASP A 33 -1.19 -12.42 -15.60
CA ASP A 33 -0.27 -13.16 -16.48
C ASP A 33 -0.22 -14.68 -16.24
N ILE A 34 -1.09 -15.23 -15.39
CA ILE A 34 -1.22 -16.67 -15.21
C ILE A 34 -1.97 -17.29 -16.40
N SER A 35 -1.37 -18.33 -17.00
CA SER A 35 -1.99 -19.09 -18.09
C SER A 35 -3.23 -19.86 -17.59
N ALA A 36 -4.41 -19.44 -18.05
CA ALA A 36 -5.68 -20.12 -17.75
C ALA A 36 -5.73 -21.58 -18.26
N GLY A 37 -4.97 -21.90 -19.31
CA GLY A 37 -4.86 -23.27 -19.82
C GLY A 37 -4.09 -24.22 -18.90
N ARG A 38 -3.24 -23.69 -18.01
CA ARG A 38 -2.47 -24.48 -17.04
C ARG A 38 -3.04 -24.39 -15.63
N HIS A 39 -3.48 -23.20 -15.22
CA HIS A 39 -3.98 -22.92 -13.88
C HIS A 39 -5.30 -22.13 -13.94
N PRO A 40 -6.43 -22.75 -14.35
CA PRO A 40 -7.68 -22.04 -14.57
C PRO A 40 -8.19 -21.31 -13.33
N HIS A 41 -8.08 -21.93 -12.14
CA HIS A 41 -8.53 -21.31 -10.89
C HIS A 41 -7.61 -20.18 -10.40
N LEU A 42 -6.29 -20.27 -10.61
CA LEU A 42 -5.37 -19.18 -10.24
C LEU A 42 -5.51 -18.00 -11.19
N ALA A 43 -5.70 -18.25 -12.49
CA ALA A 43 -6.01 -17.21 -13.46
C ALA A 43 -7.33 -16.51 -13.14
N ALA A 44 -8.38 -17.28 -12.78
CA ALA A 44 -9.65 -16.71 -12.34
C ALA A 44 -9.49 -15.88 -11.05
N ALA A 45 -8.69 -16.34 -10.08
CA ALA A 45 -8.40 -15.57 -8.87
C ALA A 45 -7.74 -14.22 -9.17
N GLN A 46 -6.71 -14.17 -10.03
CA GLN A 46 -6.11 -12.90 -10.49
C GLN A 46 -7.13 -12.00 -11.19
N ALA A 47 -8.02 -12.57 -12.02
CA ALA A 47 -9.08 -11.80 -12.67
C ALA A 47 -10.06 -11.17 -11.67
N HIS A 48 -10.47 -11.92 -10.65
CA HIS A 48 -11.34 -11.40 -9.58
C HIS A 48 -10.66 -10.31 -8.75
N ILE A 49 -9.36 -10.47 -8.45
CA ILE A 49 -8.57 -9.46 -7.75
C ILE A 49 -8.52 -8.15 -8.55
N GLN A 50 -8.25 -8.23 -9.85
CA GLN A 50 -8.27 -7.04 -10.72
C GLN A 50 -9.65 -6.38 -10.78
N SER A 51 -10.71 -7.19 -10.86
CA SER A 51 -12.08 -6.67 -10.84
C SER A 51 -12.34 -5.90 -9.54
N ALA A 52 -11.99 -6.48 -8.39
CA ALA A 52 -12.14 -5.83 -7.08
C ALA A 52 -11.31 -4.54 -6.98
N TYR A 53 -10.08 -4.54 -7.49
CA TYR A 53 -9.23 -3.35 -7.55
C TYR A 53 -9.90 -2.23 -8.35
N ASN A 54 -10.47 -2.54 -9.52
CA ASN A 54 -11.17 -1.55 -10.35
C ASN A 54 -12.41 -0.97 -9.66
N GLU A 55 -13.17 -1.81 -8.96
CA GLU A 55 -14.33 -1.36 -8.17
C GLU A 55 -13.92 -0.43 -7.02
N LEU A 56 -12.79 -0.69 -6.35
CA LEU A 56 -12.26 0.21 -5.33
C LEU A 56 -11.89 1.58 -5.93
N ARG A 57 -11.22 1.60 -7.07
CA ARG A 57 -10.88 2.84 -7.80
C ARG A 57 -12.13 3.63 -8.19
N ALA A 58 -13.17 2.94 -8.66
CA ALA A 58 -14.45 3.56 -8.97
C ALA A 58 -15.13 4.12 -7.72
N ALA A 59 -15.11 3.37 -6.60
CA ALA A 59 -15.64 3.84 -5.33
C ALA A 59 -14.88 5.05 -4.80
N GLN A 60 -13.55 5.09 -4.93
CA GLN A 60 -12.75 6.26 -4.59
C GLN A 60 -13.19 7.49 -5.39
N ALA A 61 -13.28 7.37 -6.71
CA ALA A 61 -13.70 8.47 -7.57
C ALA A 61 -15.13 8.96 -7.24
N ALA A 62 -16.06 8.02 -6.99
CA ALA A 62 -17.45 8.33 -6.64
C ALA A 62 -17.60 9.02 -5.27
N ASN A 63 -16.62 8.85 -4.37
CA ASN A 63 -16.61 9.41 -3.03
C ASN A 63 -15.56 10.51 -2.86
N GLU A 64 -15.12 11.14 -3.96
CA GLU A 64 -14.12 12.22 -3.95
C GLU A 64 -12.84 11.87 -3.17
N TYR A 65 -12.47 10.59 -3.18
CA TYR A 65 -11.35 10.00 -2.43
C TYR A 65 -11.46 10.13 -0.89
N GLN A 66 -12.64 10.48 -0.36
CA GLN A 66 -12.90 10.64 1.08
C GLN A 66 -13.29 9.33 1.79
N LEU A 67 -12.67 8.21 1.41
CA LEU A 67 -12.92 6.88 1.98
C LEU A 67 -11.99 6.53 3.17
N GLY A 68 -11.42 7.55 3.83
CA GLY A 68 -10.56 7.37 5.00
C GLY A 68 -9.26 6.59 4.72
N GLY A 69 -8.79 6.53 3.47
CA GLY A 69 -7.60 5.76 3.08
C GLY A 69 -7.78 4.23 3.07
N HIS A 70 -8.98 3.72 3.38
CA HIS A 70 -9.24 2.28 3.41
C HIS A 70 -9.28 1.67 2.01
N ALA A 71 -9.76 2.42 1.00
CA ALA A 71 -9.75 1.96 -0.38
C ALA A 71 -8.32 1.79 -0.91
N ASP A 72 -7.43 2.76 -0.66
CA ASP A 72 -6.01 2.65 -1.01
C ASP A 72 -5.34 1.46 -0.28
N SER A 73 -5.66 1.27 1.00
CA SER A 73 -5.16 0.14 1.79
C SER A 73 -5.63 -1.20 1.22
N ALA A 74 -6.89 -1.30 0.79
CA ALA A 74 -7.45 -2.49 0.18
C ALA A 74 -6.84 -2.76 -1.21
N GLU A 75 -6.62 -1.73 -2.03
CA GLU A 75 -5.91 -1.82 -3.30
C GLU A 75 -4.51 -2.41 -3.13
N HIS A 76 -3.76 -1.95 -2.12
CA HIS A 76 -2.43 -2.47 -1.81
C HIS A 76 -2.45 -3.94 -1.34
N LEU A 77 -3.47 -4.34 -0.60
CA LEU A 77 -3.65 -5.75 -0.20
C LEU A 77 -4.02 -6.65 -1.38
N LEU A 78 -4.85 -6.14 -2.30
CA LEU A 78 -5.21 -6.85 -3.53
C LEU A 78 -4.00 -7.05 -4.45
N ASP A 79 -3.13 -6.05 -4.56
CA ASP A 79 -1.88 -6.18 -5.32
C ASP A 79 -0.97 -7.27 -4.72
N GLN A 80 -0.75 -7.26 -3.40
CA GLN A 80 -0.02 -8.32 -2.70
C GLN A 80 -0.66 -9.70 -2.90
N ALA A 81 -1.99 -9.79 -2.83
CA ALA A 81 -2.70 -11.03 -3.07
C ALA A 81 -2.48 -11.54 -4.51
N SER A 82 -2.52 -10.67 -5.52
CA SER A 82 -2.25 -11.07 -6.91
C SER A 82 -0.82 -11.59 -7.09
N TYR A 83 0.15 -10.93 -6.44
CA TYR A 83 1.54 -11.39 -6.41
C TYR A 83 1.67 -12.80 -5.84
N GLU A 84 1.03 -13.10 -4.71
CA GLU A 84 1.09 -14.43 -4.10
C GLU A 84 0.39 -15.51 -4.94
N VAL A 85 -0.74 -15.18 -5.60
CA VAL A 85 -1.40 -16.08 -6.55
C VAL A 85 -0.46 -16.44 -7.71
N LYS A 86 0.34 -15.48 -8.19
CA LYS A 86 1.40 -15.72 -9.18
C LYS A 86 2.52 -16.59 -8.64
N GLN A 87 2.97 -16.39 -7.40
CA GLN A 87 3.96 -17.27 -6.77
C GLN A 87 3.43 -18.71 -6.63
N ALA A 88 2.15 -18.89 -6.31
CA ALA A 88 1.52 -20.20 -6.27
C ALA A 88 1.55 -20.90 -7.64
N ALA A 89 1.26 -20.18 -8.72
CA ALA A 89 1.36 -20.72 -10.08
C ALA A 89 2.82 -21.11 -10.44
N ARG A 90 3.79 -20.28 -10.04
CA ARG A 90 5.23 -20.57 -10.24
C ARG A 90 5.67 -21.82 -9.47
N ALA A 91 5.25 -21.95 -8.22
CA ALA A 91 5.55 -23.13 -7.39
C ALA A 91 4.92 -24.40 -7.99
N ALA A 92 3.68 -24.32 -8.48
CA ALA A 92 3.02 -25.43 -9.16
C ALA A 92 3.71 -25.81 -10.48
N ASN A 93 4.31 -24.85 -11.20
CA ASN A 93 5.05 -25.09 -12.44
C ASN A 93 6.43 -25.73 -12.24
N ALA A 94 7.00 -25.60 -11.05
CA ALA A 94 8.34 -26.11 -10.73
C ALA A 94 8.32 -27.56 -10.20
N ARG A 95 7.15 -28.18 -10.11
CA ARG A 95 6.96 -29.60 -9.78
C ARG A 95 6.96 -30.43 -11.06
#